data_AF-A0A8T4VPH3-F1
#
_entry.id   AF-A0A8T4VPH3-F1
#
_cell.length_a   1.000
_cell.length_b   1.000
_cell.length_c   1.000
_cell.angle_alpha   90.00
_cell.angle_beta   90.00
_cell.angle_gamma   90.00
#
_symmetry.space_group_name_H-M   'P 1'
#
loop_
_entity.id
_entity.type
_entity.pdbx_description
1 polymer ?
#
loop_
_entity_poly.entity_id
_entity_poly.type
_entity_poly.pdbx_seq_one_letter_code
_entity_poly.pdbx_strand_id
1 'polypeptide(L)'
;MNCPHCSNSNKYIIKSGIRQTQEGIIQKYYCKHCKKYFTDKTQPYTHYPLHIILYTLQQYNKGYPVKKTKTLTGKKYRYSPPERTIYSWIKRYQNTLTFLKIRKQYTIDPENVTTTQRFHHQQIYPFTYHHLKLNLRSKQLPQLKRYINWVERKLPTTMFLSGPRASQYHTKQDVNIKQKETIASDLTRFALAMKKKNQSDHEAVEQFFLLNDLSTVCVELPVFLKPDETKLFDIDTSLTGHIDLVQIRNNKLFIMDYKPNLRHPERYAGQLMAYKQALHHRTQISEDNIITAVFNEHAYYEINS
;
A
#
# COMPACT_ATOMS: atom_id res chain seq x y z
N MET A 1 18.26 17.24 14.89
CA MET A 1 18.62 16.64 13.58
C MET A 1 19.28 15.30 13.85
N ASN A 2 18.89 14.25 13.12
CA ASN A 2 19.50 12.91 13.21
C ASN A 2 20.22 12.59 11.90
N CYS A 3 21.28 11.79 11.95
CA CYS A 3 21.99 11.38 10.74
C CYS A 3 21.10 10.45 9.90
N PRO A 4 20.82 10.74 8.62
CA PRO A 4 19.94 9.91 7.78
C PRO A 4 20.54 8.54 7.44
N HIS A 5 21.83 8.32 7.70
CA HIS A 5 22.53 7.07 7.39
C HIS A 5 22.62 6.10 8.56
N CYS A 6 22.56 6.58 9.81
CA CYS A 6 22.74 5.75 11.00
C CYS A 6 21.79 6.10 12.16
N SER A 7 20.84 7.01 11.91
CA SER A 7 19.80 7.48 12.84
C SER A 7 20.29 8.03 14.19
N ASN A 8 21.60 8.16 14.38
CA ASN A 8 22.21 8.66 15.60
C ASN A 8 21.94 10.15 15.79
N SER A 9 21.94 10.56 17.06
CA SER A 9 21.54 11.89 17.49
C SER A 9 22.51 12.99 17.06
N ASN A 10 22.03 14.23 17.17
CA ASN A 10 22.71 15.45 16.73
C ASN A 10 24.12 15.63 17.31
N LYS A 11 24.45 15.01 18.45
CA LYS A 11 25.77 15.14 19.09
C LYS A 11 26.94 14.67 18.20
N TYR A 12 26.68 13.81 17.23
CA TYR A 12 27.69 13.32 16.29
C TYR A 12 27.74 14.09 14.97
N ILE A 13 26.90 15.12 14.80
CA ILE A 13 26.71 15.81 13.52
C ILE A 13 27.40 17.16 13.57
N ILE A 14 28.29 17.43 12.62
CA ILE A 14 28.95 18.73 12.44
C ILE A 14 28.60 19.33 11.09
N LYS A 15 28.55 20.66 11.02
CA LYS A 15 28.50 21.38 9.73
C LYS A 15 29.83 21.21 9.02
N SER A 16 29.81 20.82 7.75
CA SER A 16 31.01 20.51 6.97
C SER A 16 31.17 21.41 5.73
N GLY A 17 30.45 22.52 5.70
CA GLY A 17 30.48 23.49 4.61
C GLY A 17 29.16 23.61 3.87
N ILE A 18 29.19 24.36 2.79
CA ILE A 18 28.01 24.85 2.10
C ILE A 18 28.11 24.51 0.61
N ARG A 19 26.98 24.23 -0.04
CA ARG A 19 26.87 24.06 -1.50
C ARG A 19 25.89 25.08 -2.06
N GLN A 20 26.36 25.92 -2.97
CA GLN A 20 25.47 26.76 -3.77
C GLN A 20 24.82 25.94 -4.88
N THR A 21 23.52 26.12 -5.07
CA THR A 21 22.74 25.54 -6.17
C THR A 21 21.82 26.60 -6.76
N GLN A 22 21.21 26.32 -7.91
CA GLN A 22 20.23 27.22 -8.53
C GLN A 22 19.00 27.48 -7.64
N GLU A 23 18.68 26.55 -6.73
CA GLU A 23 17.58 26.66 -5.76
C GLU A 23 18.01 27.34 -4.43
N GLY A 24 19.27 27.78 -4.34
CA GLY A 24 19.83 28.41 -3.15
C GLY A 24 20.92 27.60 -2.47
N ILE A 25 21.22 28.01 -1.24
CA ILE A 25 22.33 27.51 -0.44
C ILE A 25 21.91 26.26 0.34
N ILE A 26 22.65 25.16 0.18
CA ILE A 26 22.43 23.88 0.89
C ILE A 26 23.53 23.67 1.93
N GLN A 27 23.15 23.42 3.18
CA GLN A 27 24.10 23.09 4.23
C GLN A 27 24.53 21.62 4.13
N LYS A 28 25.84 21.38 4.08
CA LYS A 28 26.42 20.03 4.22
C LYS A 28 26.71 19.74 5.69
N TYR A 29 26.46 18.51 6.08
CA TYR A 29 26.74 17.95 7.39
C TYR A 29 27.62 16.71 7.25
N TYR A 30 28.42 16.45 8.28
CA TYR A 30 29.23 15.24 8.43
C TYR A 30 28.88 14.56 9.75
N CYS A 31 28.63 13.26 9.71
CA CYS A 31 28.41 12.46 10.91
C CYS A 31 29.72 11.81 11.35
N LYS A 32 30.25 12.20 12.52
CA LYS A 32 31.46 11.63 13.13
C LYS A 32 31.33 10.15 13.49
N HIS A 33 30.09 9.67 13.70
CA HIS A 33 29.83 8.27 14.05
C HIS A 33 29.94 7.35 12.84
N CYS A 34 29.12 7.56 11.80
CA CYS A 34 29.13 6.71 10.61
C CYS A 34 30.09 7.19 9.51
N LYS A 35 30.83 8.27 9.75
CA LYS A 35 31.81 8.89 8.84
C LYS A 35 31.25 9.25 7.45
N LYS A 36 29.94 9.54 7.35
CA LYS A 36 29.26 9.90 6.08
C LYS A 36 28.83 11.36 6.06
N TYR A 37 28.83 11.94 4.87
CA TYR A 37 28.27 13.26 4.59
C TYR A 37 26.78 13.18 4.23
N PHE A 38 26.02 14.22 4.57
CA PHE A 38 24.63 14.40 4.17
C PHE A 38 24.26 15.89 4.11
N THR A 39 23.04 16.22 3.68
CA THR A 39 22.53 17.60 3.62
C THR A 39 21.17 17.71 4.31
N ASP A 40 20.77 18.92 4.68
CA ASP A 40 19.40 19.25 5.14
C ASP A 40 18.34 19.13 4.05
N LYS A 41 18.73 19.08 2.77
CA LYS A 41 17.80 18.87 1.67
C LYS A 41 17.00 17.57 1.89
N THR A 42 15.67 17.69 1.91
CA THR A 42 14.73 16.57 2.04
C THR A 42 14.88 15.55 0.90
N GLN A 43 15.36 16.00 -0.26
CA GLN A 43 15.75 15.16 -1.40
C GLN A 43 17.17 15.46 -1.85
N PRO A 44 18.17 14.87 -1.20
CA PRO A 44 19.53 15.06 -1.65
C PRO A 44 19.70 14.39 -3.03
N TYR A 45 20.50 15.04 -3.88
CA TYR A 45 20.95 14.54 -5.20
C TYR A 45 19.92 14.55 -6.35
N THR A 46 18.77 15.22 -6.22
CA THR A 46 17.81 15.40 -7.34
C THR A 46 17.27 16.82 -7.39
N HIS A 47 17.11 17.35 -8.61
CA HIS A 47 16.39 18.60 -8.91
C HIS A 47 14.92 18.34 -9.26
N TYR A 48 14.52 17.08 -9.37
CA TYR A 48 13.16 16.71 -9.73
C TYR A 48 12.28 16.65 -8.48
N PRO A 49 11.12 17.33 -8.46
CA PRO A 49 10.12 17.18 -7.40
C PRO A 49 9.69 15.73 -7.19
N LEU A 50 9.35 15.36 -5.95
CA LEU A 50 8.93 14.00 -5.58
C LEU A 50 7.83 13.45 -6.50
N HIS A 51 6.82 14.27 -6.79
CA HIS A 51 5.67 13.84 -7.58
C HIS A 51 6.05 13.47 -9.04
N ILE A 52 7.11 14.07 -9.59
CA ILE A 52 7.64 13.71 -10.92
C ILE A 52 8.32 12.35 -10.83
N ILE A 53 9.16 12.14 -9.81
CA ILE A 53 9.86 10.86 -9.58
C ILE A 53 8.84 9.74 -9.41
N LEU A 54 7.87 9.91 -8.51
CA LEU A 54 6.86 8.89 -8.22
C LEU A 54 5.98 8.60 -9.43
N TYR A 55 5.53 9.62 -10.17
CA TYR A 55 4.80 9.40 -11.41
C TYR A 55 5.61 8.61 -12.44
N THR A 56 6.89 8.94 -12.60
CA THR A 56 7.81 8.24 -13.52
C THR A 56 7.89 6.76 -13.15
N LEU A 57 8.11 6.46 -11.86
CA LEU A 57 8.20 5.08 -11.38
C LEU A 57 6.86 4.33 -11.49
N GLN A 58 5.73 5.00 -11.27
CA GLN A 58 4.40 4.44 -11.49
C GLN A 58 4.16 4.08 -12.96
N GLN A 59 4.55 4.94 -13.92
CA GLN A 59 4.43 4.59 -15.35
C GLN A 59 5.28 3.37 -15.71
N TYR A 60 6.47 3.25 -15.13
CA TYR A 60 7.29 2.06 -15.31
C TYR A 60 6.61 0.80 -14.73
N ASN A 61 6.10 0.88 -13.50
CA ASN A 61 5.34 -0.20 -12.86
C ASN A 61 4.06 -0.56 -13.61
N LYS A 62 3.43 0.40 -14.29
CA LYS A 62 2.30 0.17 -15.20
C LYS A 62 2.65 -0.63 -16.44
N GLY A 63 3.90 -0.99 -16.73
CA GLY A 63 4.18 -1.77 -17.94
C GLY A 63 5.00 -1.04 -19.00
N TYR A 64 5.10 0.29 -18.93
CA TYR A 64 5.85 1.04 -19.94
C TYR A 64 7.37 0.85 -19.80
N PRO A 65 8.12 0.69 -20.92
CA PRO A 65 9.57 0.69 -20.91
C PRO A 65 10.11 2.09 -20.57
N VAL A 66 11.35 2.18 -20.08
CA VAL A 66 11.98 3.43 -19.61
C VAL A 66 11.89 4.56 -20.65
N LYS A 67 12.12 4.26 -21.93
CA LYS A 67 12.00 5.23 -23.04
C LYS A 67 10.58 5.83 -23.14
N LYS A 68 9.54 5.00 -23.00
CA LYS A 68 8.15 5.45 -23.02
C LYS A 68 7.79 6.20 -21.74
N THR A 69 8.23 5.72 -20.59
CA THR A 69 8.09 6.39 -19.29
C THR A 69 8.65 7.81 -19.29
N LYS A 70 9.84 8.01 -19.87
CA LYS A 70 10.43 9.34 -20.09
C LYS A 70 9.50 10.26 -20.89
N THR A 71 8.97 9.74 -22.00
CA THR A 71 8.07 10.48 -22.90
C THR A 71 6.77 10.88 -22.19
N LEU A 72 6.15 9.94 -21.45
CA LEU A 72 4.93 10.19 -20.68
C LEU A 72 5.14 11.24 -19.58
N THR A 73 6.28 11.16 -18.90
CA THR A 73 6.67 12.13 -17.85
C THR A 73 6.87 13.53 -18.45
N GLY A 74 7.58 13.63 -19.58
CA GLY A 74 7.74 14.88 -20.32
C GLY A 74 6.40 15.47 -20.76
N LYS A 75 5.48 14.65 -21.28
CA LYS A 75 4.14 15.12 -21.69
C LYS A 75 3.34 15.66 -20.50
N LYS A 76 3.40 15.00 -19.34
CA LYS A 76 2.60 15.38 -18.17
C LYS A 76 3.15 16.61 -17.44
N TYR A 77 4.46 16.68 -17.23
CA TYR A 77 5.06 17.70 -16.35
C TYR A 77 5.99 18.67 -17.07
N ARG A 78 6.20 18.54 -18.39
CA ARG A 78 7.21 19.30 -19.15
C ARG A 78 8.65 19.11 -18.65
N TYR A 79 8.88 18.07 -17.82
CA TYR A 79 10.19 17.61 -17.38
C TYR A 79 10.43 16.21 -17.94
N SER A 80 11.46 16.07 -18.77
CA SER A 80 11.81 14.79 -19.40
C SER A 80 13.13 14.26 -18.82
N PRO A 81 13.10 13.51 -17.70
CA PRO A 81 14.30 12.99 -17.08
C PRO A 81 15.09 12.06 -18.03
N PRO A 82 16.43 12.18 -18.08
CA PRO A 82 17.26 11.24 -18.84
C PRO A 82 17.04 9.79 -18.39
N GLU A 83 17.19 8.82 -19.29
CA GLU A 83 16.96 7.41 -18.96
C GLU A 83 17.87 6.92 -17.83
N ARG A 84 19.15 7.34 -17.82
CA ARG A 84 20.08 7.09 -16.70
C ARG A 84 19.55 7.54 -15.35
N THR A 85 18.82 8.66 -15.32
CA THR A 85 18.20 9.21 -14.10
C THR A 85 17.01 8.35 -13.68
N ILE A 86 16.19 7.89 -14.64
CA ILE A 86 15.10 6.96 -14.36
C ILE A 86 15.64 5.64 -13.79
N TYR A 87 16.69 5.05 -14.37
CA TYR A 87 17.34 3.86 -13.83
C TYR A 87 17.90 4.07 -12.42
N SER A 88 18.49 5.23 -12.16
CA SER A 88 18.94 5.61 -10.81
C SER A 88 17.78 5.68 -9.82
N TRP A 89 16.64 6.25 -10.21
CA TRP A 89 15.43 6.25 -9.36
C TRP A 89 14.88 4.85 -9.14
N ILE A 90 14.83 3.99 -10.16
CA ILE A 90 14.43 2.59 -10.01
C ILE A 90 15.29 1.93 -8.92
N LYS A 91 16.62 2.06 -9.02
CA LYS A 91 17.55 1.50 -8.04
C LYS A 91 17.38 2.10 -6.64
N ARG A 92 17.15 3.41 -6.54
CA ARG A 92 16.97 4.13 -5.27
C ARG A 92 15.69 3.71 -4.54
N TYR A 93 14.59 3.58 -5.26
CA TYR A 93 13.26 3.37 -4.66
C TYR A 93 12.83 1.90 -4.59
N GLN A 94 13.58 0.96 -5.18
CA GLN A 94 13.19 -0.46 -5.22
C GLN A 94 12.95 -1.11 -3.85
N ASN A 95 13.51 -0.59 -2.76
CA ASN A 95 13.28 -1.14 -1.42
C ASN A 95 11.97 -0.66 -0.79
N THR A 96 11.42 0.46 -1.26
CA THR A 96 10.13 0.99 -0.81
C THR A 96 9.03 0.65 -1.81
N LEU A 97 9.24 0.92 -3.10
CA LEU A 97 8.34 0.51 -4.20
C LEU A 97 8.75 -0.88 -4.68
N THR A 98 8.48 -1.89 -3.86
CA THR A 98 9.08 -3.23 -3.98
C THR A 98 8.79 -3.94 -5.30
N PHE A 99 7.74 -3.55 -6.03
CA PHE A 99 7.47 -4.10 -7.37
C PHE A 99 8.59 -3.81 -8.38
N LEU A 100 9.31 -2.69 -8.21
CA LEU A 100 10.45 -2.32 -9.05
C LEU A 100 11.54 -3.41 -9.10
N LYS A 101 11.69 -4.21 -8.03
CA LYS A 101 12.70 -5.28 -7.95
C LYS A 101 12.53 -6.33 -9.04
N ILE A 102 11.28 -6.65 -9.38
CA ILE A 102 10.96 -7.71 -10.35
C ILE A 102 10.36 -7.18 -11.64
N ARG A 103 9.93 -5.92 -11.69
CA ARG A 103 9.18 -5.34 -12.82
C ARG A 103 9.86 -5.59 -14.16
N LYS A 104 11.19 -5.46 -14.26
CA LYS A 104 11.96 -5.68 -15.50
C LYS A 104 11.93 -7.12 -16.04
N GLN A 105 11.56 -8.10 -15.21
CA GLN A 105 11.59 -9.52 -15.56
C GLN A 105 10.34 -9.95 -16.34
N TYR A 106 9.33 -9.10 -16.42
CA TYR A 106 8.04 -9.42 -17.01
C TYR A 106 7.65 -8.38 -18.07
N THR A 107 7.12 -8.85 -19.19
CA THR A 107 6.40 -8.00 -20.15
C THR A 107 4.98 -7.85 -19.63
N ILE A 108 4.53 -6.60 -19.47
CA ILE A 108 3.20 -6.28 -18.95
C ILE A 108 2.57 -5.32 -19.95
N ASP A 109 1.37 -5.64 -20.39
CA ASP A 109 0.54 -4.73 -21.17
C ASP A 109 0.05 -3.59 -20.25
N PRO A 110 0.40 -2.33 -20.55
CA PRO A 110 0.03 -1.22 -19.69
C PRO A 110 -1.46 -0.93 -19.54
N GLU A 111 -2.26 -1.39 -20.49
CA GLU A 111 -3.72 -1.22 -20.42
C GLU A 111 -4.39 -2.35 -19.61
N ASN A 112 -3.68 -3.47 -19.40
CA ASN A 112 -4.22 -4.68 -18.77
C ASN A 112 -3.41 -5.11 -17.53
N VAL A 113 -2.85 -4.16 -16.78
CA VAL A 113 -2.11 -4.43 -15.53
C VAL A 113 -3.05 -4.89 -14.42
N THR A 114 -4.21 -4.26 -14.35
CA THR A 114 -5.22 -4.41 -13.30
C THR A 114 -6.61 -4.49 -13.90
N THR A 115 -7.47 -5.30 -13.29
CA THR A 115 -8.92 -5.25 -13.51
C THR A 115 -9.57 -4.49 -12.38
N THR A 116 -10.45 -3.54 -12.71
CA THR A 116 -11.34 -2.86 -11.78
C THR A 116 -12.79 -3.20 -12.08
N GLN A 117 -13.54 -3.57 -11.07
CA GLN A 117 -15.00 -3.65 -11.11
C GLN A 117 -15.59 -2.74 -10.04
N ARG A 118 -16.55 -1.91 -10.44
CA ARG A 118 -17.22 -0.99 -9.53
C ARG A 118 -18.47 -1.64 -8.98
N PHE A 119 -18.49 -1.87 -7.67
CA PHE A 119 -19.67 -2.36 -6.98
C PHE A 119 -20.48 -1.19 -6.44
N HIS A 120 -21.73 -1.09 -6.87
CA HIS A 120 -22.72 -0.13 -6.38
C HIS A 120 -23.43 -0.75 -5.17
N HIS A 121 -22.74 -0.82 -4.05
CA HIS A 121 -23.27 -1.28 -2.78
C HIS A 121 -23.88 -0.08 -2.01
N GLN A 122 -23.84 -0.06 -0.68
CA GLN A 122 -24.22 1.15 0.10
C GLN A 122 -23.44 2.41 -0.32
N GLN A 123 -22.26 2.22 -0.92
CA GLN A 123 -21.50 3.24 -1.65
C GLN A 123 -20.77 2.57 -2.83
N ILE A 124 -20.08 3.37 -3.65
CA ILE A 124 -19.29 2.84 -4.77
C ILE A 124 -17.95 2.35 -4.26
N TYR A 125 -17.66 1.07 -4.44
CA TYR A 125 -16.37 0.46 -4.12
C TYR A 125 -15.66 -0.02 -5.38
N PRO A 126 -14.46 0.50 -5.70
CA PRO A 126 -13.70 0.13 -6.90
C PRO A 126 -12.80 -1.09 -6.63
N PHE A 127 -13.41 -2.27 -6.43
CA PHE A 127 -12.67 -3.53 -6.32
C PHE A 127 -11.67 -3.68 -7.46
N THR A 128 -10.38 -3.78 -7.12
CA THR A 128 -9.32 -3.83 -8.13
C THR A 128 -8.24 -4.83 -7.74
N TYR A 129 -7.79 -5.64 -8.70
CA TYR A 129 -6.66 -6.56 -8.48
C TYR A 129 -5.64 -6.49 -9.61
N HIS A 130 -4.40 -6.85 -9.29
CA HIS A 130 -3.28 -6.82 -10.23
C HIS A 130 -2.97 -8.22 -10.75
N HIS A 131 -3.10 -8.45 -12.06
CA HIS A 131 -3.01 -9.79 -12.66
C HIS A 131 -1.68 -10.49 -12.38
N LEU A 132 -0.55 -9.84 -12.73
CA LEU A 132 0.77 -10.44 -12.53
C LEU A 132 1.05 -10.73 -11.06
N LYS A 133 0.85 -9.76 -10.17
CA LYS A 133 1.16 -9.92 -8.75
C LYS A 133 0.28 -10.98 -8.09
N LEU A 134 -1.01 -11.03 -8.40
CA LEU A 134 -1.88 -12.10 -7.94
C LEU A 134 -1.36 -13.46 -8.39
N ASN A 135 -1.08 -13.65 -9.68
CA ASN A 135 -0.56 -14.90 -10.23
C ASN A 135 0.77 -15.34 -9.61
N LEU A 136 1.70 -14.40 -9.38
CA LEU A 136 3.01 -14.70 -8.81
C LEU A 136 2.93 -15.04 -7.33
N ARG A 137 2.13 -14.29 -6.57
CA ARG A 137 2.08 -14.37 -5.11
C ARG A 137 1.12 -15.44 -4.60
N SER A 138 0.04 -15.74 -5.33
CA SER A 138 -0.96 -16.72 -4.91
C SER A 138 -0.60 -18.17 -5.23
N LYS A 139 0.63 -18.48 -5.66
CA LYS A 139 1.02 -19.86 -6.03
C LYS A 139 0.77 -20.87 -4.90
N GLN A 140 1.04 -20.46 -3.65
CA GLN A 140 0.81 -21.29 -2.46
C GLN A 140 -0.51 -20.96 -1.73
N LEU A 141 -1.26 -19.97 -2.23
CA LEU A 141 -2.59 -19.61 -1.75
C LEU A 141 -3.58 -19.53 -2.93
N PRO A 142 -3.74 -20.62 -3.73
CA PRO A 142 -4.61 -20.60 -4.90
C PRO A 142 -6.07 -20.30 -4.54
N GLN A 143 -6.48 -20.59 -3.30
CA GLN A 143 -7.81 -20.30 -2.77
C GLN A 143 -8.17 -18.82 -2.89
N LEU A 144 -7.26 -17.92 -2.55
CA LEU A 144 -7.49 -16.48 -2.65
C LEU A 144 -7.72 -16.05 -4.09
N LYS A 145 -6.90 -16.56 -5.03
CA LYS A 145 -7.07 -16.28 -6.46
C LYS A 145 -8.42 -16.77 -6.97
N ARG A 146 -8.86 -17.97 -6.56
CA ARG A 146 -10.19 -18.48 -6.89
C ARG A 146 -11.29 -17.56 -6.37
N TYR A 147 -11.17 -17.08 -5.14
CA TYR A 147 -12.14 -16.16 -4.56
C TYR A 147 -12.18 -14.81 -5.28
N ILE A 148 -11.04 -14.18 -5.55
CA ILE A 148 -10.96 -12.93 -6.32
C ILE A 148 -11.61 -13.08 -7.71
N ASN A 149 -11.32 -14.18 -8.41
CA ASN A 149 -11.93 -14.46 -9.72
C ASN A 149 -13.44 -14.72 -9.61
N TRP A 150 -13.90 -15.31 -8.51
CA TRP A 150 -15.33 -15.52 -8.25
C TRP A 150 -16.03 -14.19 -7.94
N VAL A 151 -15.42 -13.32 -7.13
CA VAL A 151 -15.92 -11.98 -6.83
C VAL A 151 -16.15 -11.20 -8.14
N GLU A 152 -15.16 -11.20 -9.03
CA GLU A 152 -15.24 -10.51 -10.31
C GLU A 152 -16.45 -10.97 -11.15
N ARG A 153 -16.77 -12.27 -11.11
CA ARG A 153 -17.73 -12.87 -12.05
C ARG A 153 -19.12 -13.09 -11.49
N LYS A 154 -19.23 -13.29 -10.17
CA LYS A 154 -20.39 -13.96 -9.56
C LYS A 154 -20.79 -13.42 -8.19
N LEU A 155 -20.17 -12.34 -7.67
CA LEU A 155 -20.53 -11.81 -6.36
C LEU A 155 -22.03 -11.45 -6.30
N PRO A 156 -22.82 -12.01 -5.35
CA PRO A 156 -24.19 -11.58 -5.11
C PRO A 156 -24.16 -10.18 -4.47
N THR A 157 -24.49 -9.15 -5.24
CA THR A 157 -24.36 -7.75 -4.79
C THR A 157 -25.51 -7.31 -3.87
N THR A 158 -26.66 -7.99 -3.92
CA THR A 158 -27.88 -7.61 -3.18
C THR A 158 -27.65 -7.58 -1.67
N MET A 159 -26.87 -8.52 -1.13
CA MET A 159 -26.56 -8.58 0.30
C MET A 159 -25.70 -7.41 0.81
N PHE A 160 -25.06 -6.65 -0.09
CA PHE A 160 -24.24 -5.49 0.25
C PHE A 160 -25.01 -4.17 0.15
N LEU A 161 -26.30 -4.20 -0.24
CA LEU A 161 -27.14 -3.00 -0.37
C LEU A 161 -27.73 -2.55 0.98
N SER A 162 -27.91 -3.49 1.91
CA SER A 162 -28.54 -3.24 3.21
C SER A 162 -27.94 -4.17 4.28
N GLY A 163 -28.15 -3.82 5.55
CA GLY A 163 -27.68 -4.63 6.68
C GLY A 163 -26.38 -4.12 7.32
N PRO A 164 -25.88 -4.86 8.31
CA PRO A 164 -24.74 -4.43 9.12
C PRO A 164 -23.44 -4.40 8.31
N ARG A 165 -22.63 -3.37 8.56
CA ARG A 165 -21.26 -3.27 8.02
C ARG A 165 -20.24 -3.68 9.07
N ALA A 166 -19.20 -4.41 8.66
CA ALA A 166 -18.11 -4.82 9.56
C ALA A 166 -17.47 -3.63 10.30
N SER A 167 -17.43 -2.45 9.67
CA SER A 167 -16.90 -1.22 10.27
C SER A 167 -17.71 -0.66 11.44
N GLN A 168 -18.92 -1.15 11.67
CA GLN A 168 -19.79 -0.72 12.78
C GLN A 168 -19.55 -1.52 14.08
N TYR A 169 -18.77 -2.60 14.03
CA TYR A 169 -18.56 -3.48 15.17
C TYR A 169 -17.26 -3.16 15.90
N HIS A 170 -17.38 -2.98 17.21
CA HIS A 170 -16.27 -2.94 18.14
C HIS A 170 -16.25 -4.23 18.96
N THR A 171 -15.06 -4.78 19.18
CA THR A 171 -14.90 -5.95 20.04
C THR A 171 -14.59 -5.53 21.47
N LYS A 172 -15.09 -6.30 22.44
CA LYS A 172 -14.69 -6.24 23.85
C LYS A 172 -13.60 -7.26 24.19
N GLN A 173 -13.19 -8.10 23.23
CA GLN A 173 -12.12 -9.07 23.45
C GLN A 173 -10.77 -8.37 23.62
N ASP A 174 -9.96 -8.93 24.51
CA ASP A 174 -8.55 -8.56 24.62
C ASP A 174 -7.84 -8.93 23.33
N VAL A 175 -7.17 -7.94 22.74
CA VAL A 175 -6.42 -8.09 21.49
C VAL A 175 -4.96 -7.80 21.70
N ASN A 176 -4.11 -8.61 21.08
CA ASN A 176 -2.70 -8.35 21.03
C ASN A 176 -2.40 -7.39 19.88
N ILE A 177 -2.03 -6.15 20.24
CA ILE A 177 -1.67 -5.10 19.30
C ILE A 177 -0.16 -4.93 19.32
N LYS A 178 0.47 -5.16 18.16
CA LYS A 178 1.91 -5.02 18.00
C LYS A 178 2.24 -3.97 16.95
N GLN A 179 2.87 -2.88 17.39
CA GLN A 179 3.45 -1.91 16.47
C GLN A 179 4.66 -2.54 15.76
N LYS A 180 4.76 -2.32 14.44
CA LYS A 180 5.93 -2.73 13.65
C LYS A 180 6.36 -1.64 12.70
N GLU A 181 7.66 -1.53 12.49
CA GLU A 181 8.20 -0.72 11.41
C GLU A 181 8.09 -1.48 10.09
N THR A 182 7.42 -0.85 9.12
CA THR A 182 7.25 -1.42 7.78
C THR A 182 7.30 -0.32 6.72
N ILE A 183 7.45 -0.71 5.46
CA ILE A 183 7.37 0.23 4.33
C ILE A 183 5.96 0.81 4.11
N ALA A 184 4.93 0.33 4.80
CA ALA A 184 3.55 0.77 4.61
C ALA A 184 3.39 2.27 4.89
N SER A 185 4.02 2.79 5.95
CA SER A 185 3.96 4.21 6.25
C SER A 185 4.67 5.07 5.20
N ASP A 186 5.79 4.59 4.64
CA ASP A 186 6.46 5.27 3.51
C ASP A 186 5.59 5.29 2.25
N LEU A 187 5.00 4.14 1.90
CA LEU A 187 4.10 4.01 0.76
C LEU A 187 2.89 4.93 0.91
N THR A 188 2.33 5.03 2.12
CA THR A 188 1.21 5.92 2.43
C THR A 188 1.60 7.37 2.27
N ARG A 189 2.76 7.80 2.79
CA ARG A 189 3.28 9.17 2.55
C ARG A 189 3.44 9.49 1.07
N PHE A 190 3.94 8.55 0.28
CA PHE A 190 4.08 8.71 -1.17
C PHE A 190 2.72 8.76 -1.89
N ALA A 191 1.75 7.96 -1.45
CA ALA A 191 0.40 7.98 -1.97
C ALA A 191 -0.29 9.34 -1.73
N LEU A 192 -0.24 9.83 -0.49
CA LEU A 192 -0.84 11.11 -0.11
C LEU A 192 -0.16 12.29 -0.82
N ALA A 193 1.18 12.24 -1.00
CA ALA A 193 1.91 13.24 -1.78
C ALA A 193 1.56 13.24 -3.29
N MET A 194 0.99 12.14 -3.79
CA MET A 194 0.55 11.97 -5.19
C MET A 194 -0.97 12.17 -5.37
N LYS A 195 -1.71 12.38 -4.28
CA LYS A 195 -3.17 12.47 -4.28
C LYS A 195 -3.64 13.61 -5.18
N LYS A 196 -4.65 13.33 -6.00
CA LYS A 196 -5.33 14.35 -6.81
C LYS A 196 -6.37 15.09 -5.97
N LYS A 197 -6.70 16.33 -6.34
CA LYS A 197 -7.65 17.20 -5.61
C LYS A 197 -9.01 16.53 -5.31
N ASN A 198 -9.54 15.75 -6.24
CA ASN A 198 -10.86 15.11 -6.14
C ASN A 198 -10.79 13.63 -5.74
N GLN A 199 -9.62 13.15 -5.31
CA GLN A 199 -9.40 11.76 -4.92
C GLN A 199 -9.45 11.65 -3.40
N SER A 200 -10.11 10.62 -2.87
CA SER A 200 -10.10 10.33 -1.43
C SER A 200 -8.72 9.83 -0.99
N ASP A 201 -8.43 9.90 0.31
CA ASP A 201 -7.17 9.35 0.85
C ASP A 201 -7.12 7.83 0.67
N HIS A 202 -8.23 7.14 0.90
CA HIS A 202 -8.39 5.69 0.66
C HIS A 202 -8.03 5.34 -0.79
N GLU A 203 -8.68 5.97 -1.77
CA GLU A 203 -8.46 5.67 -3.18
C GLU A 203 -7.00 5.95 -3.58
N ALA A 204 -6.39 7.01 -3.05
CA ALA A 204 -5.00 7.33 -3.31
C ALA A 204 -4.05 6.25 -2.76
N VAL A 205 -4.26 5.83 -1.50
CA VAL A 205 -3.44 4.81 -0.82
C VAL A 205 -3.58 3.45 -1.49
N GLU A 206 -4.81 2.98 -1.71
CA GLU A 206 -5.11 1.71 -2.34
C GLU A 206 -4.46 1.58 -3.72
N GLN A 207 -4.72 2.53 -4.61
CA GLN A 207 -4.19 2.51 -5.97
C GLN A 207 -2.67 2.63 -5.99
N PHE A 208 -2.09 3.42 -5.08
CA PHE A 208 -0.64 3.55 -4.98
C PHE A 208 0.02 2.24 -4.52
N PHE A 209 -0.52 1.60 -3.49
CA PHE A 209 -0.03 0.30 -3.02
C PHE A 209 -0.20 -0.78 -4.09
N LEU A 210 -1.38 -0.86 -4.71
CA LEU A 210 -1.66 -1.84 -5.76
C LEU A 210 -0.74 -1.67 -6.98
N LEU A 211 -0.23 -0.48 -7.25
CA LEU A 211 0.69 -0.31 -8.36
C LEU A 211 2.16 -0.54 -7.98
N ASN A 212 2.56 -0.20 -6.75
CA ASN A 212 3.98 -0.07 -6.42
C ASN A 212 4.52 -1.09 -5.42
N ASP A 213 3.67 -1.64 -4.56
CA ASP A 213 4.07 -2.69 -3.64
C ASP A 213 3.90 -4.07 -4.29
N LEU A 214 4.93 -4.91 -4.21
CA LEU A 214 4.92 -6.26 -4.77
C LEU A 214 3.99 -7.21 -4.01
N SER A 215 3.73 -6.93 -2.73
CA SER A 215 2.93 -7.80 -1.89
C SER A 215 1.44 -7.50 -1.97
N THR A 216 1.01 -6.26 -2.21
CA THR A 216 -0.40 -5.93 -2.50
C THR A 216 -0.85 -6.57 -3.81
N VAL A 217 -1.90 -7.41 -3.76
CA VAL A 217 -2.45 -8.08 -4.94
C VAL A 217 -3.85 -7.60 -5.30
N CYS A 218 -4.58 -7.05 -4.34
CA CYS A 218 -5.97 -6.64 -4.47
C CYS A 218 -6.28 -5.51 -3.50
N VAL A 219 -7.22 -4.64 -3.87
CA VAL A 219 -7.79 -3.57 -3.04
C VAL A 219 -9.30 -3.58 -3.15
N GLU A 220 -9.96 -3.08 -2.10
CA GLU A 220 -11.42 -3.02 -2.00
C GLU A 220 -12.09 -4.40 -2.22
N LEU A 221 -11.50 -5.46 -1.64
CA LEU A 221 -12.00 -6.84 -1.79
C LEU A 221 -13.31 -7.01 -1.01
N PRO A 222 -14.45 -7.27 -1.67
CA PRO A 222 -15.71 -7.55 -0.98
C PRO A 222 -15.62 -8.85 -0.19
N VAL A 223 -16.12 -8.81 1.04
CA VAL A 223 -16.24 -9.96 1.93
C VAL A 223 -17.57 -9.93 2.66
N PHE A 224 -18.03 -11.11 3.04
CA PHE A 224 -19.24 -11.28 3.81
C PHE A 224 -19.14 -12.46 4.77
N LEU A 225 -19.77 -12.32 5.93
CA LEU A 225 -19.85 -13.31 7.00
C LEU A 225 -21.32 -13.57 7.30
N LYS A 226 -21.74 -14.82 7.23
CA LYS A 226 -23.13 -15.19 7.50
C LYS A 226 -23.38 -15.37 9.01
N PRO A 227 -24.64 -15.27 9.48
CA PRO A 227 -24.98 -15.51 10.88
C PRO A 227 -24.49 -16.83 11.45
N ASP A 228 -24.58 -17.92 10.70
CA ASP A 228 -24.18 -19.27 11.11
C ASP A 228 -22.65 -19.48 11.10
N GLU A 229 -21.89 -18.52 10.57
CA GLU A 229 -20.43 -18.59 10.42
C GLU A 229 -19.68 -17.93 11.57
N THR A 230 -20.38 -17.32 12.53
CA THR A 230 -19.72 -16.65 13.66
C THR A 230 -20.51 -16.78 14.95
N LYS A 231 -19.77 -16.86 16.05
CA LYS A 231 -20.29 -16.73 17.41
C LYS A 231 -19.83 -15.44 18.08
N LEU A 232 -18.96 -14.67 17.40
CA LEU A 232 -18.37 -13.44 17.94
C LEU A 232 -19.26 -12.23 17.68
N PHE A 233 -20.01 -12.27 16.58
CA PHE A 233 -20.90 -11.18 16.18
C PHE A 233 -22.33 -11.68 16.25
N ASP A 234 -23.15 -10.97 17.03
CA ASP A 234 -24.59 -11.20 17.09
C ASP A 234 -25.22 -10.52 15.86
N ILE A 235 -25.49 -11.30 14.82
CA ILE A 235 -25.98 -10.81 13.53
C ILE A 235 -27.12 -11.69 13.01
N ASP A 236 -28.24 -11.08 12.63
CA ASP A 236 -29.39 -11.79 12.04
C ASP A 236 -29.30 -11.88 10.51
N THR A 237 -28.46 -11.03 9.90
CA THR A 237 -28.21 -10.99 8.45
C THR A 237 -26.71 -10.97 8.20
N SER A 238 -26.30 -11.22 6.95
CA SER A 238 -24.88 -11.27 6.63
C SER A 238 -24.19 -9.92 6.90
N LEU A 239 -23.11 -9.97 7.66
CA LEU A 239 -22.20 -8.86 7.87
C LEU A 239 -21.35 -8.68 6.60
N THR A 240 -21.32 -7.46 6.05
CA THR A 240 -20.59 -7.18 4.80
C THR A 240 -19.51 -6.12 4.97
N GLY A 241 -18.55 -6.11 4.05
CA GLY A 241 -17.61 -5.01 3.92
C GLY A 241 -16.60 -5.21 2.79
N HIS A 242 -15.68 -4.27 2.68
CA HIS A 242 -14.62 -4.24 1.68
C HIS A 242 -13.29 -4.08 2.40
N ILE A 243 -12.34 -4.95 2.09
CA ILE A 243 -10.99 -4.90 2.66
C ILE A 243 -10.16 -3.95 1.81
N ASP A 244 -9.72 -2.83 2.38
CA ASP A 244 -8.95 -1.80 1.68
C ASP A 244 -7.76 -2.41 0.93
N LEU A 245 -6.90 -3.18 1.61
CA LEU A 245 -5.73 -3.80 0.99
C LEU A 245 -5.59 -5.27 1.35
N VAL A 246 -5.32 -6.08 0.33
CA VAL A 246 -4.98 -7.50 0.48
C VAL A 246 -3.57 -7.73 -0.03
N GLN A 247 -2.70 -8.22 0.86
CA GLN A 247 -1.33 -8.57 0.53
C GLN A 247 -1.00 -10.03 0.77
N ILE A 248 -0.02 -10.55 0.05
CA ILE A 248 0.57 -11.86 0.31
C ILE A 248 2.05 -11.67 0.66
N ARG A 249 2.44 -12.14 1.85
CA ARG A 249 3.82 -12.09 2.35
C ARG A 249 4.16 -13.46 2.94
N ASN A 250 5.23 -14.10 2.44
CA ASN A 250 5.69 -15.40 2.94
C ASN A 250 4.55 -16.44 3.09
N ASN A 251 3.70 -16.53 2.08
CA ASN A 251 2.52 -17.42 2.04
C ASN A 251 1.47 -17.20 3.13
N LYS A 252 1.52 -16.06 3.81
CA LYS A 252 0.44 -15.56 4.67
C LYS A 252 -0.30 -14.43 3.99
N LEU A 253 -1.59 -14.37 4.28
CA LEU A 253 -2.50 -13.34 3.82
C LEU A 253 -2.49 -12.20 4.84
N PHE A 254 -2.30 -10.98 4.36
CA PHE A 254 -2.39 -9.78 5.16
C PHE A 254 -3.59 -8.98 4.68
N ILE A 255 -4.55 -8.76 5.56
CA ILE A 255 -5.66 -7.84 5.34
C ILE A 255 -5.33 -6.55 6.09
N MET A 256 -5.28 -5.43 5.37
CA MET A 256 -4.86 -4.16 5.92
C MET A 256 -5.94 -3.12 5.68
N ASP A 257 -6.25 -2.35 6.71
CA ASP A 257 -7.30 -1.33 6.73
C ASP A 257 -6.64 0.04 7.00
N TYR A 258 -6.80 0.97 6.06
CA TYR A 258 -6.17 2.28 6.15
C TYR A 258 -7.00 3.19 7.05
N LYS A 259 -6.36 3.88 8.00
CA LYS A 259 -7.03 4.83 8.90
C LYS A 259 -6.25 6.13 9.00
N PRO A 260 -6.68 7.23 8.34
CA PRO A 260 -5.93 8.49 8.36
C PRO A 260 -5.66 8.96 9.80
N ASN A 261 -6.68 8.84 10.67
CA ASN A 261 -6.60 9.22 12.08
C ASN A 261 -6.38 8.01 13.00
N LEU A 262 -5.25 7.31 12.84
CA LEU A 262 -4.89 6.12 13.62
C LEU A 262 -4.28 6.48 14.98
N ARG A 263 -5.12 6.78 15.98
CA ARG A 263 -4.69 6.99 17.38
C ARG A 263 -4.93 5.79 18.28
N HIS A 264 -6.03 5.07 18.02
CA HIS A 264 -6.56 4.00 18.86
C HIS A 264 -6.75 2.75 18.00
N PRO A 265 -5.67 1.99 17.71
CA PRO A 265 -5.74 0.81 16.84
C PRO A 265 -6.75 -0.25 17.33
N GLU A 266 -6.94 -0.37 18.65
CA GLU A 266 -7.87 -1.29 19.30
C GLU A 266 -9.32 -1.14 18.83
N ARG A 267 -9.74 0.08 18.45
CA ARG A 267 -11.11 0.35 18.00
C ARG A 267 -11.47 -0.36 16.70
N TYR A 268 -10.46 -0.74 15.91
CA TYR A 268 -10.64 -1.37 14.60
C TYR A 268 -10.54 -2.91 14.65
N ALA A 269 -10.26 -3.47 15.83
CA ALA A 269 -10.10 -4.91 15.98
C ALA A 269 -11.37 -5.69 15.60
N GLY A 270 -12.56 -5.20 15.96
CA GLY A 270 -13.83 -5.84 15.61
C GLY A 270 -14.03 -5.96 14.09
N GLN A 271 -13.82 -4.86 13.36
CA GLN A 271 -13.85 -4.84 11.89
C GLN A 271 -12.86 -5.83 11.28
N LEU A 272 -11.60 -5.83 11.76
CA LEU A 272 -10.56 -6.71 11.24
C LEU A 272 -10.81 -8.19 11.53
N MET A 273 -11.36 -8.53 12.71
CA MET A 273 -11.78 -9.90 13.03
C MET A 273 -12.92 -10.37 12.13
N ALA A 274 -13.91 -9.51 11.88
CA ALA A 274 -15.00 -9.82 10.95
C ALA A 274 -14.47 -10.10 9.54
N TYR A 275 -13.55 -9.28 9.04
CA TYR A 275 -12.90 -9.51 7.75
C TYR A 275 -12.08 -10.81 7.72
N LYS A 276 -11.36 -11.11 8.80
CA LYS A 276 -10.59 -12.35 8.94
C LYS A 276 -11.49 -13.58 8.88
N GLN A 277 -12.57 -13.64 9.68
CA GLN A 277 -13.53 -14.75 9.67
C GLN A 277 -14.23 -14.86 8.33
N ALA A 278 -14.71 -13.76 7.76
CA ALA A 278 -15.34 -13.75 6.44
C ALA A 278 -14.39 -14.37 5.40
N LEU A 279 -13.15 -13.90 5.34
CA LEU A 279 -12.19 -14.38 4.36
C LEU A 279 -11.80 -15.84 4.60
N HIS A 280 -11.70 -16.27 5.86
CA HIS A 280 -11.55 -17.68 6.20
C HIS A 280 -12.69 -18.52 5.60
N HIS A 281 -13.95 -18.19 5.86
CA HIS A 281 -15.08 -18.95 5.32
C HIS A 281 -15.18 -18.90 3.79
N ARG A 282 -14.85 -17.77 3.16
CA ARG A 282 -14.89 -17.60 1.70
C ARG A 282 -13.75 -18.31 0.97
N THR A 283 -12.59 -18.49 1.62
CA THR A 283 -11.39 -19.03 0.96
C THR A 283 -10.94 -20.39 1.52
N GLN A 284 -11.38 -20.77 2.71
CA GLN A 284 -10.87 -21.91 3.48
C GLN A 284 -9.37 -21.80 3.83
N ILE A 285 -8.80 -20.60 3.79
CA ILE A 285 -7.45 -20.32 4.31
C ILE A 285 -7.56 -20.26 5.83
N SER A 286 -6.75 -21.04 6.55
CA SER A 286 -6.72 -21.03 8.03
C SER A 286 -6.56 -19.60 8.56
N GLU A 287 -7.31 -19.29 9.61
CA GLU A 287 -7.21 -18.01 10.33
C GLU A 287 -5.79 -17.68 10.79
N ASP A 288 -4.97 -18.66 11.16
CA ASP A 288 -3.57 -18.47 11.56
C ASP A 288 -2.67 -17.94 10.43
N ASN A 289 -3.14 -18.11 9.20
CA ASN A 289 -2.50 -17.62 7.99
C ASN A 289 -3.09 -16.29 7.50
N ILE A 290 -4.06 -15.71 8.23
CA ILE A 290 -4.65 -14.40 7.95
C ILE A 290 -4.24 -13.42 9.06
N ILE A 291 -3.31 -12.54 8.72
CA ILE A 291 -2.82 -11.48 9.59
C ILE A 291 -3.63 -10.21 9.32
N THR A 292 -4.05 -9.54 10.38
CA THR A 292 -4.81 -8.29 10.28
C THR A 292 -3.96 -7.11 10.70
N ALA A 293 -4.10 -5.97 10.03
CA ALA A 293 -3.37 -4.77 10.40
C ALA A 293 -4.15 -3.49 10.10
N VAL A 294 -3.91 -2.48 10.92
CA VAL A 294 -4.30 -1.09 10.65
C VAL A 294 -3.06 -0.24 10.45
N PHE A 295 -3.14 0.74 9.56
CA PHE A 295 -1.98 1.56 9.24
C PHE A 295 -2.35 2.96 8.74
N ASN A 296 -1.36 3.85 8.81
CA ASN A 296 -1.34 5.14 8.16
C ASN A 296 0.09 5.58 7.84
N GLU A 297 0.27 6.84 7.47
CA GLU A 297 1.55 7.45 7.14
C GLU A 297 2.54 7.57 8.31
N HIS A 298 2.08 7.31 9.55
CA HIS A 298 2.86 7.44 10.77
C HIS A 298 3.11 6.11 11.46
N ALA A 299 2.18 5.16 11.36
CA ALA A 299 2.25 3.91 12.11
C ALA A 299 1.62 2.72 11.38
N TYR A 300 2.02 1.53 11.78
CA TYR A 300 1.48 0.25 11.36
C TYR A 300 1.38 -0.66 12.59
N TYR A 301 0.20 -1.22 12.81
CA TYR A 301 -0.08 -2.13 13.91
C TYR A 301 -0.68 -3.42 13.36
N GLU A 302 -0.09 -4.56 13.73
CA GLU A 302 -0.75 -5.85 13.57
C GLU A 302 -1.65 -6.11 14.77
N ILE A 303 -2.86 -6.59 14.49
CA ILE A 303 -3.84 -6.95 15.50
C ILE A 303 -4.08 -8.45 15.40
N ASN A 304 -3.83 -9.15 16.50
CA ASN A 304 -4.10 -10.57 16.61
C ASN A 304 -5.06 -10.81 17.77
N SER A 305 -6.11 -11.58 17.50
CA SER A 305 -6.92 -12.31 18.49
C SER A 305 -6.24 -13.62 18.82
#